data_AF-A0A7S1YLG6-F1
#
_entry.id   AF-A0A7S1YLG6-F1
#
_cell.length_a   1.000
_cell.length_b   1.000
_cell.length_c   1.000
_cell.angle_alpha   90.00
_cell.angle_beta   90.00
_cell.angle_gamma   90.00
#
_symmetry.space_group_name_H-M   'P 1'
#
loop_
_entity.id
_entity.type
_entity.pdbx_description
1 polymer ?
#
loop_
_entity_poly.entity_id
_entity_poly.type
_entity_poly.pdbx_seq_one_letter_code
_entity_poly.pdbx_strand_id
1 'polypeptide(L)'
;VRFWDVGTYDMPRGQSEIIAEGEGDVNWDSTAYNMVLVNETNSFLDDHFATRPDDPFFAYVALGSAHIPHSPPDSYLDGEKVAGETPTNFLDMLKEMDLVVGSLVQSIEERGIAEDTIIIFTSDNGGLPNRHTDSEPLGHTTGGPLRGYKGSVFE
;
A
#
# COMPACT_ATOMS: atom_id res chain seq x y z
N VAL A 1 -6.05 20.75 8.85
CA VAL A 1 -7.06 20.28 7.87
C VAL A 1 -7.21 21.31 6.76
N ARG A 2 -7.43 20.85 5.53
CA ARG A 2 -7.68 21.66 4.32
C ARG A 2 -8.91 21.09 3.62
N PHE A 3 -9.71 21.95 2.98
CA PHE A 3 -10.77 21.49 2.07
C PHE A 3 -10.16 21.16 0.69
N TRP A 4 -10.46 19.97 0.19
CA TRP A 4 -10.01 19.45 -1.10
C TRP A 4 -11.18 19.38 -2.07
N ASP A 5 -10.98 19.91 -3.28
CA ASP A 5 -11.91 19.77 -4.39
C ASP A 5 -11.67 18.44 -5.11
N VAL A 6 -12.64 17.97 -5.89
CA VAL A 6 -12.42 16.81 -6.76
C VAL A 6 -11.39 17.15 -7.84
N GLY A 7 -10.41 16.27 -8.01
CA GLY A 7 -9.39 16.45 -9.05
C GLY A 7 -8.11 15.66 -8.81
N THR A 8 -7.16 15.86 -9.73
CA THR A 8 -5.82 15.30 -9.66
C THR A 8 -4.85 16.38 -9.19
N TYR A 9 -3.94 16.00 -8.30
CA TYR A 9 -2.96 16.89 -7.69
C TYR A 9 -1.56 16.30 -7.83
N ASP A 10 -0.62 17.11 -8.33
CA ASP A 10 0.79 16.75 -8.37
C ASP A 10 1.36 16.81 -6.94
N MET A 11 1.83 15.66 -6.46
CA MET A 11 2.44 15.48 -5.15
C MET A 11 3.91 15.09 -5.31
N PRO A 12 4.73 15.18 -4.25
CA PRO A 12 6.18 14.93 -4.36
C PRO A 12 6.57 13.58 -4.93
N ARG A 13 5.71 12.56 -4.82
CA ARG A 13 5.97 11.19 -5.28
C ARG A 13 5.08 10.72 -6.43
N GLY A 14 4.27 11.60 -7.02
CA GLY A 14 3.42 11.26 -8.16
C GLY A 14 2.08 11.99 -8.14
N GLN A 15 1.09 11.48 -8.85
CA GLN A 15 -0.23 12.10 -8.93
C GLN A 15 -1.22 11.46 -7.95
N SER A 16 -1.72 12.28 -7.02
CA SER A 16 -2.80 11.91 -6.11
C SER A 16 -4.16 12.34 -6.69
N GLU A 17 -5.22 11.60 -6.38
CA GLU A 17 -6.58 11.93 -6.80
C GLU A 17 -7.50 12.13 -5.58
N ILE A 18 -8.40 13.11 -5.69
CA ILE A 18 -9.53 13.33 -4.78
C ILE A 18 -10.81 13.02 -5.54
N ILE A 19 -11.51 11.96 -5.15
CA ILE A 19 -12.74 11.48 -5.80
C ILE A 19 -14.02 12.04 -5.18
N ALA A 20 -13.92 12.70 -4.02
CA ALA A 20 -15.03 13.37 -3.35
C ALA A 20 -14.51 14.59 -2.58
N GLU A 21 -15.22 15.71 -2.68
CA GLU A 21 -14.88 16.95 -1.98
C GLU A 21 -14.98 16.76 -0.46
N GLY A 22 -14.06 17.36 0.30
CA GLY A 22 -14.11 17.27 1.75
C GLY A 22 -12.88 17.80 2.49
N GLU A 23 -12.96 17.80 3.81
CA GLU A 23 -11.84 18.14 4.68
C GLU A 23 -10.85 16.97 4.77
N GLY A 24 -9.57 17.25 4.58
CA GLY A 24 -8.49 16.26 4.67
C GLY A 24 -7.22 16.84 5.27
N ASP A 25 -6.17 16.01 5.29
CA ASP A 25 -4.83 16.44 5.71
C ASP A 25 -4.32 17.57 4.79
N VAL A 26 -3.56 18.52 5.35
CA VAL A 26 -2.96 19.62 4.57
C VAL A 26 -1.81 19.14 3.69
N ASN A 27 -1.17 18.04 4.08
CA ASN A 27 -0.04 17.39 3.43
C ASN A 27 -0.48 16.03 2.84
N TRP A 28 -1.76 15.89 2.49
CA TRP A 28 -2.27 14.66 1.87
C TRP A 28 -1.45 14.33 0.62
N ASP A 29 -0.91 13.11 0.59
CA ASP A 29 -0.22 12.53 -0.56
C ASP A 29 -0.52 11.02 -0.56
N SER A 30 -1.47 10.60 -1.41
CA SER A 30 -1.85 9.19 -1.49
C SER A 30 -0.75 8.32 -2.07
N THR A 31 0.17 8.90 -2.85
CA THR A 31 1.29 8.18 -3.47
C THR A 31 2.38 7.80 -2.45
N ALA A 32 2.42 8.48 -1.31
CA ALA A 32 3.40 8.22 -0.25
C ALA A 32 2.91 7.27 0.84
N TYR A 33 1.63 6.89 0.83
CA TYR A 33 0.96 6.25 1.97
C TYR A 33 1.69 5.00 2.47
N ASN A 34 1.97 4.04 1.58
CA ASN A 34 2.61 2.79 1.99
C ASN A 34 4.05 3.00 2.46
N MET A 35 4.79 3.91 1.82
CA MET A 35 6.16 4.24 2.21
C MET A 35 6.24 4.89 3.60
N VAL A 36 5.27 5.75 3.94
CA VAL A 36 5.17 6.31 5.29
C VAL A 36 4.99 5.17 6.28
N LEU A 37 4.08 4.22 6.03
CA LEU A 37 3.87 3.09 6.94
C LEU A 37 5.12 2.22 7.10
N VAL A 38 5.88 1.96 6.03
CA VAL A 38 7.15 1.23 6.12
C VAL A 38 8.15 1.97 6.99
N ASN A 39 8.34 3.28 6.76
CA ASN A 39 9.29 4.08 7.53
C ASN A 39 8.91 4.14 9.00
N GLU A 40 7.64 4.40 9.32
CA GLU A 40 7.15 4.42 10.71
C GLU A 40 7.26 3.06 11.38
N THR A 41 7.05 1.96 10.64
CA THR A 41 7.26 0.60 11.16
C THR A 41 8.72 0.36 11.50
N ASN A 42 9.66 0.77 10.64
CA ASN A 42 11.09 0.64 10.90
C ASN A 42 11.51 1.51 12.10
N SER A 43 11.02 2.75 12.20
CA SER A 43 11.26 3.61 13.36
C SER A 43 10.72 3.01 14.65
N PHE A 44 9.52 2.43 14.62
CA PHE A 44 8.96 1.71 15.76
C PHE A 44 9.86 0.54 16.20
N LEU A 45 10.35 -0.27 15.26
CA LEU A 45 11.23 -1.39 15.57
C LEU A 45 12.56 -0.90 16.17
N ASP A 46 13.16 0.14 15.58
CA ASP A 46 14.41 0.72 16.09
C ASP A 46 14.26 1.24 17.52
N ASP A 47 13.18 1.97 17.79
CA ASP A 47 12.88 2.48 19.13
C ASP A 47 12.59 1.35 20.13
N HIS A 48 11.86 0.31 19.70
CA HIS A 48 11.57 -0.86 20.54
C HIS A 48 12.85 -1.57 20.96
N PHE A 49 13.74 -1.90 20.03
CA PHE A 49 15.00 -2.57 20.35
C PHE A 49 15.99 -1.68 21.10
N ALA A 50 15.92 -0.35 20.94
CA ALA A 50 16.74 0.57 21.70
C ALA A 50 16.29 0.71 23.18
N THR A 51 14.99 0.58 23.45
CA THR A 51 14.41 0.93 24.76
C THR A 51 13.86 -0.24 25.56
N ARG A 52 13.41 -1.30 24.88
CA ARG A 52 12.73 -2.47 25.46
C ARG A 52 13.09 -3.77 24.73
N PRO A 53 14.40 -4.10 24.57
CA PRO A 53 14.84 -5.21 23.72
C PRO A 53 14.35 -6.60 24.15
N ASP A 54 14.01 -6.78 25.43
CA ASP A 54 13.55 -8.07 25.97
C ASP A 54 12.02 -8.28 25.85
N ASP A 55 11.27 -7.24 25.48
CA ASP A 55 9.82 -7.32 25.35
C ASP A 55 9.43 -7.77 23.92
N PRO A 56 8.34 -8.54 23.74
CA PRO A 56 7.82 -8.82 22.41
C PRO A 56 7.22 -7.55 21.80
N PHE A 57 7.27 -7.45 20.47
CA PHE A 57 6.60 -6.39 19.72
C PHE A 57 5.36 -6.91 18.99
N PHE A 58 4.46 -5.98 18.66
CA PHE A 58 3.35 -6.21 17.75
C PHE A 58 3.23 -5.00 16.83
N ALA A 59 3.31 -5.23 15.52
CA ALA A 59 3.12 -4.21 14.50
C ALA A 59 1.94 -4.59 13.61
N TYR A 60 0.96 -3.69 13.50
CA TYR A 60 -0.13 -3.82 12.55
C TYR A 60 0.07 -2.80 11.43
N VAL A 61 0.50 -3.29 10.27
CA VAL A 61 0.84 -2.46 9.11
C VAL A 61 -0.28 -2.56 8.08
N ALA A 62 -1.25 -1.65 8.18
CA ALA A 62 -2.43 -1.62 7.31
C ALA A 62 -2.16 -0.82 6.02
N LEU A 63 -1.59 -1.49 5.01
CA LEU A 63 -1.30 -0.88 3.71
C LEU A 63 -2.58 -0.39 3.02
N GLY A 64 -2.44 0.68 2.22
CA GLY A 64 -3.52 1.29 1.44
C GLY A 64 -3.54 0.80 0.00
N SER A 65 -2.66 -0.16 -0.32
CA SER A 65 -2.45 -0.69 -1.66
C SER A 65 -3.74 -1.18 -2.30
N ALA A 66 -3.90 -0.84 -3.58
CA ALA A 66 -5.01 -1.26 -4.45
C ALA A 66 -6.43 -0.82 -4.01
N HIS A 67 -6.55 0.12 -3.07
CA HIS A 67 -7.80 0.85 -2.85
C HIS A 67 -7.90 2.02 -3.83
N ILE A 68 -9.12 2.34 -4.31
CA ILE A 68 -9.36 3.53 -5.12
C ILE A 68 -9.22 4.83 -4.29
N PRO A 69 -8.77 5.94 -4.87
CA PRO A 69 -8.24 6.07 -6.23
C PRO A 69 -6.87 5.41 -6.41
N HIS A 70 -6.60 4.90 -7.62
CA HIS A 70 -5.33 4.23 -7.92
C HIS A 70 -4.23 5.25 -8.24
N SER A 71 -3.45 5.60 -7.22
CA SER A 71 -2.39 6.60 -7.27
C SER A 71 -1.03 5.98 -6.91
N PRO A 72 -0.42 5.16 -7.80
CA PRO A 72 0.91 4.63 -7.58
C PRO A 72 1.95 5.77 -7.52
N PRO A 73 3.02 5.63 -6.70
CA PRO A 73 4.14 6.55 -6.76
C PRO A 73 4.92 6.40 -8.07
N ASP A 74 5.66 7.44 -8.46
CA ASP A 74 6.56 7.42 -9.61
C ASP A 74 7.66 6.36 -9.43
N SER A 75 8.21 6.26 -8.22
CA SER A 75 9.23 5.29 -7.82
C SER A 75 9.11 4.89 -6.36
N TYR A 76 9.57 3.70 -5.98
CA TYR A 76 9.74 3.23 -4.62
C TYR A 76 10.94 3.88 -3.91
N LEU A 77 11.09 3.61 -2.60
CA LEU A 77 12.11 4.21 -1.72
C LEU A 77 13.55 3.96 -2.17
N ASP A 78 13.81 2.84 -2.85
CA ASP A 78 15.11 2.47 -3.42
C ASP A 78 15.35 3.02 -4.83
N GLY A 79 14.40 3.81 -5.36
CA GLY A 79 14.43 4.37 -6.70
C GLY A 79 13.90 3.43 -7.78
N GLU A 80 13.39 2.23 -7.44
CA GLU A 80 12.73 1.38 -8.41
C GLU A 80 11.48 2.07 -8.96
N LYS A 81 11.36 2.20 -10.28
CA LYS A 81 10.19 2.82 -10.91
C LYS A 81 8.92 2.01 -10.62
N VAL A 82 7.81 2.69 -10.37
CA VAL A 82 6.52 2.04 -10.06
C VAL A 82 5.45 2.48 -11.07
N ALA A 83 5.08 3.76 -11.09
CA ALA A 83 4.05 4.25 -12.02
C ALA A 83 4.45 4.05 -13.50
N GLY A 84 3.52 3.48 -14.26
CA GLY A 84 3.68 3.17 -15.68
C GLY A 84 4.64 2.02 -15.97
N GLU A 85 4.95 1.16 -15.00
CA GLU A 85 5.72 -0.07 -15.23
C GLU A 85 4.82 -1.26 -15.60
N THR A 86 3.56 -1.18 -15.22
CA THR A 86 2.52 -2.13 -15.60
C THR A 86 1.43 -1.43 -16.42
N PRO A 87 0.52 -2.19 -17.06
CA PRO A 87 -0.48 -1.59 -17.95
C PRO A 87 -1.53 -0.68 -17.30
N THR A 88 -1.69 -0.70 -15.97
CA THR A 88 -2.74 0.05 -15.26
C THR A 88 -2.23 0.52 -13.91
N ASN A 89 -2.69 1.68 -13.43
CA ASN A 89 -2.34 2.18 -12.10
C ASN A 89 -2.67 1.19 -10.97
N PHE A 90 -3.73 0.38 -11.13
CA PHE A 90 -4.06 -0.69 -10.18
C PHE A 90 -2.93 -1.72 -10.07
N LEU A 91 -2.42 -2.20 -11.21
CA LEU A 91 -1.32 -3.16 -11.26
C LEU A 91 0.01 -2.52 -10.79
N ASP A 92 0.22 -1.22 -11.00
CA ASP A 92 1.37 -0.50 -10.46
C ASP A 92 1.32 -0.42 -8.93
N MET A 93 0.14 -0.19 -8.34
CA MET A 93 -0.04 -0.26 -6.89
C MET A 93 0.16 -1.66 -6.32
N LEU A 94 -0.15 -2.72 -7.08
CA LEU A 94 0.18 -4.10 -6.67
C LEU A 94 1.69 -4.34 -6.71
N LYS A 95 2.40 -3.80 -7.72
CA LYS A 95 3.86 -3.80 -7.76
C LYS A 95 4.44 -3.06 -6.55
N GLU A 96 3.93 -1.88 -6.23
CA GLU A 96 4.35 -1.11 -5.06
C GLU A 96 4.15 -1.89 -3.75
N MET A 97 3.00 -2.56 -3.59
CA MET A 97 2.70 -3.37 -2.42
C MET A 97 3.73 -4.50 -2.23
N ASP A 98 4.13 -5.15 -3.33
CA ASP A 98 5.15 -6.21 -3.30
C ASP A 98 6.51 -5.67 -2.83
N LEU A 99 6.93 -4.52 -3.34
CA LEU A 99 8.16 -3.84 -2.91
C LEU A 99 8.10 -3.43 -1.43
N VAL A 100 6.95 -2.91 -0.99
CA VAL A 100 6.70 -2.53 0.40
C VAL A 100 6.82 -3.74 1.33
N VAL A 101 6.11 -4.83 1.02
CA VAL A 101 6.18 -6.07 1.82
C VAL A 101 7.60 -6.63 1.82
N GLY A 102 8.26 -6.67 0.65
CA GLY A 102 9.65 -7.10 0.52
C GLY A 102 10.59 -6.29 1.42
N SER A 103 10.43 -4.97 1.46
CA SER A 103 11.26 -4.11 2.30
C SER A 103 11.03 -4.30 3.81
N LEU A 104 9.80 -4.62 4.24
CA LEU A 104 9.51 -4.95 5.63
C LEU A 104 10.11 -6.30 6.04
N VAL A 105 10.01 -7.30 5.16
CA VAL A 105 10.65 -8.60 5.38
C VAL A 105 12.16 -8.45 5.45
N GLN A 106 12.75 -7.72 4.50
CA GLN A 106 14.17 -7.42 4.48
C GLN A 106 14.61 -6.69 5.77
N SER A 107 13.84 -5.73 6.25
CA SER A 107 14.19 -4.98 7.46
C SER A 107 14.18 -5.85 8.73
N ILE A 108 13.31 -6.87 8.79
CA ILE A 108 13.28 -7.89 9.83
C ILE A 108 14.51 -8.82 9.72
N GLU A 109 14.87 -9.23 8.50
CA GLU A 109 16.05 -10.07 8.24
C GLU A 109 17.36 -9.36 8.59
N GLU A 110 17.52 -8.10 8.20
CA GLU A 110 18.72 -7.29 8.46
C GLU A 110 18.95 -7.03 9.95
N ARG A 111 17.87 -7.02 10.76
CA ARG A 111 17.93 -6.95 12.23
C ARG A 111 18.25 -8.29 12.88
N GLY A 112 18.24 -9.39 12.13
CA GLY A 112 18.52 -10.73 12.64
C GLY A 112 17.40 -11.32 13.51
N ILE A 113 16.17 -10.81 13.38
CA ILE A 113 15.02 -11.18 14.22
C ILE A 113 13.99 -12.07 13.49
N ALA A 114 14.27 -12.45 12.24
CA ALA A 114 13.33 -13.19 11.40
C ALA A 114 12.91 -14.54 12.00
N GLU A 115 13.84 -15.27 12.63
CA GLU A 115 13.57 -16.59 13.23
C GLU A 115 12.62 -16.54 14.43
N ASP A 116 12.45 -15.38 15.06
CA ASP A 116 11.55 -15.16 16.21
C ASP A 116 10.42 -14.17 15.87
N THR A 117 10.14 -13.97 14.58
CA THR A 117 9.07 -13.07 14.10
C THR A 117 8.05 -13.83 13.27
N ILE A 118 6.77 -13.76 13.65
CA ILE A 118 5.67 -14.27 12.83
C ILE A 118 5.14 -13.14 11.96
N ILE A 119 5.25 -13.31 10.63
CA ILE A 119 4.69 -12.39 9.64
C ILE A 119 3.37 -12.97 9.12
N ILE A 120 2.29 -12.21 9.24
CA ILE A 120 0.98 -12.56 8.70
C ILE A 120 0.65 -11.55 7.61
N PHE A 121 0.57 -12.01 6.36
CA PHE A 121 0.11 -11.21 5.23
C PHE A 121 -1.32 -11.61 4.87
N THR A 122 -2.22 -10.63 4.79
CA THR A 122 -3.63 -10.86 4.48
C THR A 122 -4.26 -9.61 3.88
N SER A 123 -5.51 -9.74 3.43
CA SER A 123 -6.33 -8.64 2.92
C SER A 123 -7.60 -8.52 3.75
N ASP A 124 -8.17 -7.33 3.83
CA ASP A 124 -9.37 -7.04 4.62
C ASP A 124 -10.68 -7.46 3.93
N ASN A 125 -10.67 -7.65 2.60
CA ASN A 125 -11.79 -8.17 1.80
C ASN A 125 -11.34 -8.65 0.40
N GLY A 126 -12.28 -9.17 -0.41
CA GLY A 126 -12.04 -9.53 -1.81
C GLY A 126 -11.83 -8.30 -2.71
N GLY A 127 -11.24 -8.52 -3.89
CA GLY A 127 -10.84 -7.43 -4.79
C GLY A 127 -11.99 -6.59 -5.36
N LEU A 128 -11.65 -5.43 -5.92
CA LEU A 128 -12.61 -4.51 -6.56
C LEU A 128 -13.32 -5.17 -7.76
N PRO A 129 -14.55 -4.78 -8.11
CA PRO A 129 -15.14 -5.16 -9.40
C PRO A 129 -14.19 -4.85 -10.57
N ASN A 130 -13.97 -5.81 -11.47
CA ASN A 130 -13.02 -5.70 -12.61
C ASN A 130 -13.12 -4.39 -13.41
N ARG A 131 -14.33 -3.83 -13.55
CA ARG A 131 -14.59 -2.55 -14.23
C ARG A 131 -13.90 -1.32 -13.59
N HIS A 132 -13.30 -1.47 -12.42
CA HIS A 132 -12.61 -0.40 -11.68
C HIS A 132 -11.09 -0.53 -11.71
N THR A 133 -10.54 -1.60 -12.30
CA THR A 133 -9.08 -1.82 -12.36
C THR A 133 -8.50 -1.63 -13.75
N ASP A 134 -9.35 -1.57 -14.78
CA ASP A 134 -8.97 -1.56 -16.20
C ASP A 134 -8.10 -2.75 -16.64
N SER A 135 -7.96 -3.77 -15.78
CA SER A 135 -7.04 -4.89 -16.01
C SER A 135 -7.71 -6.12 -16.66
N GLU A 136 -9.04 -6.15 -16.72
CA GLU A 136 -9.80 -7.27 -17.31
C GLU A 136 -9.50 -7.51 -18.80
N PRO A 137 -9.39 -6.49 -19.67
CA PRO A 137 -8.99 -6.69 -21.06
C PRO A 137 -7.59 -7.29 -21.24
N LEU A 138 -6.77 -7.28 -20.18
CA LEU A 138 -5.42 -7.82 -20.13
C LEU A 138 -5.38 -9.25 -19.58
N GLY A 139 -6.54 -9.82 -19.26
CA GLY A 139 -6.66 -11.15 -18.65
C GLY A 139 -6.46 -11.17 -17.13
N HIS A 140 -6.40 -10.01 -16.48
CA HIS A 140 -6.29 -9.92 -15.02
C HIS A 140 -7.65 -9.69 -14.38
N THR A 141 -8.03 -10.56 -13.45
CA THR A 141 -9.28 -10.49 -12.69
C THR A 141 -8.97 -10.46 -11.21
N THR A 142 -9.64 -9.58 -10.47
CA THR A 142 -9.31 -9.31 -9.06
C THR A 142 -9.71 -10.43 -8.09
N GLY A 143 -10.69 -11.24 -8.45
CA GLY A 143 -11.14 -12.43 -7.70
C GLY A 143 -10.65 -13.76 -8.29
N GLY A 144 -9.89 -13.74 -9.39
CA GLY A 144 -9.50 -14.96 -10.09
C GLY A 144 -10.71 -15.83 -10.46
N PRO A 145 -10.72 -17.14 -10.11
CA PRO A 145 -11.86 -18.03 -10.39
C PRO A 145 -13.02 -17.89 -9.40
N LEU A 146 -12.87 -17.06 -8.36
CA LEU A 146 -13.85 -16.92 -7.28
C LEU A 146 -15.04 -16.07 -7.74
N ARG A 147 -16.16 -16.24 -7.05
CA ARG A 147 -17.41 -15.58 -7.40
C ARG A 147 -17.56 -14.33 -6.56
N GLY A 148 -17.67 -13.17 -7.18
CA GLY A 148 -17.99 -11.94 -6.46
C GLY A 148 -16.81 -10.99 -6.41
N TYR A 149 -16.93 -10.00 -5.54
CA TYR A 149 -15.99 -8.89 -5.38
C TYR A 149 -16.32 -8.11 -4.10
N LYS A 150 -15.53 -7.08 -3.78
CA LYS A 150 -15.73 -6.15 -2.66
C LYS A 150 -17.20 -5.76 -2.46
N GLY A 151 -17.72 -6.03 -1.26
CA GLY A 151 -19.11 -5.74 -0.87
C GLY A 151 -20.11 -6.86 -1.16
N SER A 152 -19.68 -7.98 -1.75
CA SER A 152 -20.48 -9.20 -1.85
C SER A 152 -20.18 -10.17 -0.70
N VAL A 153 -21.09 -11.14 -0.47
CA VAL A 153 -20.94 -12.21 0.54
C VAL A 153 -20.43 -13.53 -0.07
N PHE A 154 -20.08 -13.51 -1.35
CA PHE A 154 -19.51 -14.66 -2.04
C PHE A 154 -17.98 -14.68 -1.84
N GLU A 155 -17.34 -15.76 -2.29
CA GLU A 155 -15.88 -15.98 -2.25
C GLU A 155 -15.07 -14.86 -2.94
#